data_AF-X0T936-F1
#
_entry.id   AF-X0T936-F1
#
_cell.length_a   1.000
_cell.length_b   1.000
_cell.length_c   1.000
_cell.angle_alpha   90.00
_cell.angle_beta   90.00
_cell.angle_gamma   90.00
#
_symmetry.space_group_name_H-M   'P 1'
#
loop_
_entity.id
_entity.type
_entity.pdbx_description
1 polymer ?
#
loop_
_entity_poly.entity_id
_entity_poly.type
_entity_poly.pdbx_seq_one_letter_code
_entity_poly.pdbx_strand_id
1 'polypeptide(L)'
;MSYEQQTDVSTIVIETCCNCGIRFGLPKEFQDRLRDKGEDFYCPNGHVLHYSDTIQNKLAEAKRRAEYLEAGLEAQCDETAKEKRRRVALRGVITRTKNRISNGVCPCCKRQFKNLHNHMKTKHPNY
;
A
#
# COMPACT_ATOMS: atom_id res chain seq x y z
N MET A 1 -35.93 -60.15 -9.72
CA MET A 1 -35.64 -58.96 -8.91
C MET A 1 -34.15 -58.67 -9.00
N SER A 2 -33.76 -57.91 -10.02
CA SER A 2 -32.37 -57.50 -10.27
C SER A 2 -32.07 -56.26 -9.42
N TYR A 3 -31.11 -56.37 -8.51
CA TYR A 3 -30.59 -55.23 -7.75
C TYR A 3 -29.49 -54.57 -8.58
N GLU A 4 -29.77 -53.38 -9.12
CA GLU A 4 -28.75 -52.50 -9.67
C GLU A 4 -27.94 -51.92 -8.52
N GLN A 5 -26.67 -52.32 -8.40
CA GLN A 5 -25.73 -51.73 -7.47
C GLN A 5 -25.27 -50.38 -8.04
N GLN A 6 -25.77 -49.29 -7.47
CA GLN A 6 -25.32 -47.96 -7.81
C GLN A 6 -23.94 -47.73 -7.15
N THR A 7 -22.87 -47.79 -7.95
CA THR A 7 -21.52 -47.50 -7.47
C THR A 7 -21.33 -45.98 -7.42
N ASP A 8 -21.34 -45.42 -6.22
CA ASP A 8 -20.95 -44.02 -6.01
C ASP A 8 -19.43 -43.89 -6.19
N VAL A 9 -19.01 -43.22 -7.26
CA VAL A 9 -17.59 -43.07 -7.62
C VAL A 9 -17.04 -41.83 -6.92
N SER A 10 -16.78 -41.96 -5.62
CA SER A 10 -16.17 -40.89 -4.83
C SER A 10 -14.65 -40.84 -5.07
N THR A 11 -14.15 -39.68 -5.47
CA THR A 11 -12.70 -39.48 -5.69
C THR A 11 -12.00 -39.29 -4.34
N ILE A 12 -11.01 -40.12 -4.05
CA ILE A 12 -10.21 -40.02 -2.82
C ILE A 12 -8.88 -39.34 -3.16
N VAL A 13 -8.55 -38.29 -2.39
CA VAL A 13 -7.24 -37.66 -2.40
C VAL A 13 -6.41 -38.13 -1.21
N ILE A 14 -5.10 -38.26 -1.40
CA ILE A 14 -4.18 -38.61 -0.32
C ILE A 14 -3.55 -37.33 0.21
N GLU A 15 -3.75 -37.06 1.50
CA GLU A 15 -3.15 -35.95 2.23
C GLU A 15 -2.08 -36.44 3.20
N THR A 16 -1.15 -35.55 3.55
CA THR A 16 -0.09 -35.83 4.52
C THR A 16 -0.22 -34.90 5.72
N CYS A 17 -0.26 -35.44 6.92
CA CYS A 17 -0.26 -34.62 8.13
C CYS A 17 1.08 -33.89 8.26
N CYS A 18 1.04 -32.55 8.38
CA CYS A 18 2.27 -31.75 8.53
C CYS A 18 2.96 -31.95 9.88
N ASN A 19 2.26 -32.47 10.90
CA ASN A 19 2.83 -32.68 12.23
C ASN A 19 3.49 -34.05 12.38
N CYS A 20 2.79 -35.14 12.02
CA CYS A 20 3.29 -36.52 12.21
C CYS A 20 3.66 -37.25 10.92
N GLY A 21 3.45 -36.65 9.75
CA GLY A 21 3.85 -37.23 8.46
C GLY A 21 3.00 -38.39 7.96
N ILE A 22 1.93 -38.78 8.66
CA ILE A 22 1.06 -39.87 8.20
C ILE A 22 0.30 -39.47 6.94
N ARG A 23 0.20 -40.41 5.99
CA ARG A 23 -0.61 -40.27 4.77
C ARG A 23 -1.99 -40.88 5.01
N PHE A 24 -3.04 -40.16 4.65
CA PHE A 24 -4.42 -40.61 4.82
C PHE A 24 -5.32 -40.10 3.69
N GLY A 25 -6.38 -40.84 3.41
CA GLY A 25 -7.35 -40.50 2.36
C GLY A 25 -8.43 -39.54 2.86
N LEU A 26 -8.79 -38.57 2.02
CA LEU A 26 -9.97 -37.72 2.20
C LEU A 26 -10.82 -37.73 0.92
N PRO A 27 -12.16 -37.66 1.01
CA PRO A 27 -13.00 -37.37 -0.15
C PRO A 27 -12.63 -36.02 -0.78
N LYS A 28 -12.58 -35.96 -2.11
CA LYS A 28 -12.18 -34.76 -2.84
C LYS A 28 -13.08 -33.56 -2.53
N GLU A 29 -14.38 -33.78 -2.44
CA GLU A 29 -15.38 -32.75 -2.14
C GLU A 29 -15.18 -32.18 -0.74
N PHE A 30 -14.75 -33.02 0.20
CA PHE A 30 -14.42 -32.58 1.54
C PHE A 30 -13.13 -31.76 1.56
N GLN A 31 -12.08 -32.20 0.85
CA GLN A 31 -10.85 -31.43 0.69
C GLN A 31 -11.12 -30.05 0.08
N ASP A 32 -11.96 -29.98 -0.96
CA ASP A 32 -12.31 -28.73 -1.63
C ASP A 32 -13.05 -27.78 -0.68
N ARG A 33 -14.02 -28.28 0.09
CA ARG A 33 -14.70 -27.49 1.13
C ARG A 33 -13.73 -26.94 2.18
N LEU A 34 -12.78 -27.76 2.64
CA LEU A 34 -11.77 -27.34 3.60
C LEU A 34 -10.85 -26.25 3.02
N ARG A 35 -10.48 -26.34 1.74
CA ARG A 35 -9.66 -25.34 1.03
C ARG A 35 -10.43 -24.06 0.74
N ASP A 36 -11.73 -24.13 0.51
CA ASP A 36 -12.55 -22.96 0.24
C ASP A 36 -12.86 -22.18 1.51
N LYS A 37 -13.26 -22.88 2.57
CA LYS A 37 -13.69 -22.27 3.84
C LYS A 37 -12.55 -22.03 4.82
N GLY A 38 -11.48 -22.82 4.75
CA GLY A 38 -10.47 -22.85 5.81
C GLY A 38 -11.04 -23.39 7.11
N GLU A 39 -11.67 -24.56 7.06
CA GLU A 39 -12.09 -25.26 8.29
C GLU A 39 -10.92 -26.13 8.80
N ASP A 40 -10.85 -26.30 10.12
CA ASP A 40 -9.89 -27.22 10.74
C ASP A 40 -10.35 -28.67 10.52
N PHE A 41 -9.38 -29.56 10.30
CA PHE A 41 -9.60 -31.00 10.17
C PHE A 41 -8.53 -31.78 10.91
N TYR A 42 -8.72 -33.09 11.07
CA TYR A 42 -7.86 -33.91 11.91
C TYR A 42 -7.21 -35.03 11.13
N CYS A 43 -5.94 -35.28 11.42
CA CYS A 43 -5.30 -36.53 11.00
C CYS A 43 -5.80 -37.70 11.86
N PRO A 44 -5.62 -38.96 11.42
CA PRO A 44 -6.01 -40.14 12.20
C PRO A 44 -5.38 -40.24 13.59
N ASN A 45 -4.21 -39.61 13.79
CA ASN A 45 -3.50 -39.56 15.07
C ASN A 45 -3.96 -38.39 15.96
N GLY A 46 -4.94 -37.58 15.54
CA GLY A 46 -5.53 -36.50 16.33
C GLY A 46 -4.93 -35.10 16.18
N HIS A 47 -3.89 -34.91 15.37
CA HIS A 47 -3.36 -33.56 15.10
C HIS A 47 -4.33 -32.71 14.27
N VAL A 48 -4.52 -31.46 14.70
CA VAL A 48 -5.25 -30.43 13.96
C VAL A 48 -4.44 -30.01 12.73
N LEU A 49 -5.12 -29.93 11.60
CA LEU A 49 -4.61 -29.51 10.31
C LEU A 49 -5.53 -28.43 9.75
N HIS A 50 -4.95 -27.50 9.00
CA HIS A 50 -5.66 -26.42 8.36
C HIS A 50 -4.94 -26.02 7.07
N TYR A 51 -5.70 -25.67 6.02
CA TYR A 51 -5.10 -25.17 4.79
C TYR A 51 -4.84 -23.66 4.90
N SER A 52 -3.58 -23.24 4.84
CA SER A 52 -3.22 -21.81 4.86
C SER A 52 -3.62 -21.08 3.56
N ASP A 53 -3.62 -21.77 2.42
CA ASP A 53 -3.84 -21.19 1.09
C ASP A 53 -5.32 -21.16 0.67
N THR A 54 -6.22 -20.85 1.61
CA THR A 54 -7.65 -20.79 1.32
C THR A 54 -8.01 -19.57 0.49
N ILE A 55 -9.13 -19.65 -0.23
CA ILE A 55 -9.68 -18.52 -0.97
C ILE A 55 -9.97 -17.35 -0.01
N GLN A 56 -10.45 -17.64 1.20
CA GLN A 56 -10.70 -16.62 2.23
C GLN A 56 -9.41 -15.89 2.64
N ASN A 57 -8.33 -16.63 2.89
CA ASN A 57 -7.04 -16.02 3.26
C ASN A 57 -6.48 -15.17 2.11
N LYS A 58 -6.56 -15.67 0.87
CA LYS A 58 -6.14 -14.90 -0.32
C LYS A 58 -6.96 -13.63 -0.51
N LEU A 59 -8.28 -13.70 -0.30
CA LEU A 59 -9.16 -12.53 -0.38
C LEU A 59 -8.85 -11.52 0.73
N ALA A 60 -8.65 -11.98 1.96
CA ALA A 60 -8.28 -11.12 3.08
C ALA A 60 -6.93 -10.43 2.83
N GLU A 61 -5.93 -11.17 2.32
CA GLU A 61 -4.63 -10.62 1.97
C GLU A 61 -4.73 -9.61 0.81
N ALA A 62 -5.50 -9.93 -0.22
CA ALA A 62 -5.73 -9.01 -1.34
C ALA A 62 -6.40 -7.70 -0.87
N LYS A 63 -7.37 -7.79 0.05
CA LYS A 63 -8.02 -6.62 0.66
C LYS A 63 -7.04 -5.78 1.46
N ARG A 64 -6.27 -6.40 2.36
CA ARG A 64 -5.23 -5.70 3.13
C ARG A 64 -4.22 -5.00 2.23
N ARG A 65 -3.81 -5.67 1.15
CA ARG A 65 -2.89 -5.10 0.17
C ARG A 65 -3.51 -3.92 -0.59
N ALA A 66 -4.79 -4.02 -0.96
CA ALA A 66 -5.51 -2.91 -1.61
C ALA A 66 -5.61 -1.70 -0.68
N GLU A 67 -6.03 -1.89 0.57
CA GLU A 67 -6.12 -0.84 1.59
C GLU A 67 -4.76 -0.16 1.83
N TYR A 68 -3.68 -0.94 1.93
CA TYR A 68 -2.33 -0.40 2.08
C TYR A 68 -1.90 0.46 0.88
N LEU A 69 -2.18 0.00 -0.34
CA LEU A 69 -1.86 0.74 -1.56
C LEU A 69 -2.69 2.02 -1.69
N GLU A 70 -3.98 1.97 -1.36
CA GLU A 70 -4.87 3.14 -1.35
C GLU A 70 -4.38 4.20 -0.37
N ALA A 71 -4.07 3.81 0.87
CA ALA A 71 -3.51 4.71 1.88
C ALA A 71 -2.16 5.31 1.43
N GLY A 72 -1.32 4.51 0.76
CA GLY A 72 -0.06 4.98 0.19
C GLY A 72 -0.25 6.01 -0.93
N LEU A 73 -1.22 5.78 -1.82
CA LEU A 73 -1.57 6.71 -2.90
C LEU A 73 -2.11 8.04 -2.35
N GLU A 74 -2.97 7.99 -1.33
CA GLU A 74 -3.49 9.19 -0.67
C GLU A 74 -2.36 10.02 -0.05
N ALA A 75 -1.48 9.38 0.72
CA ALA A 75 -0.31 10.05 1.31
C ALA A 75 0.60 10.68 0.25
N GLN A 76 0.82 10.00 -0.88
CA GLN A 76 1.61 10.53 -1.99
C GLN A 76 0.94 11.73 -2.66
N CYS A 77 -0.37 11.66 -2.90
CA CYS A 77 -1.14 12.78 -3.42
C CYS A 77 -1.03 14.01 -2.51
N ASP A 78 -1.19 13.81 -1.21
CA ASP A 78 -1.05 14.87 -0.22
C ASP A 78 0.34 15.51 -0.20
N GLU A 79 1.39 14.69 -0.23
CA GLU A 79 2.77 15.18 -0.26
C GLU A 79 3.03 15.98 -1.54
N THR A 80 2.60 15.47 -2.69
CA THR A 80 2.77 16.19 -3.96
C THR A 80 1.98 17.50 -3.98
N ALA A 81 0.79 17.54 -3.36
CA ALA A 81 -0.02 18.75 -3.24
C ALA A 81 0.65 19.78 -2.30
N LYS A 82 1.24 19.35 -1.19
CA LYS A 82 2.03 20.22 -0.29
C LYS A 82 3.24 20.79 -1.00
N GLU A 83 3.99 19.97 -1.73
CA GLU A 83 5.18 20.41 -2.47
C GLU A 83 4.84 21.36 -3.61
N LYS A 84 3.74 21.10 -4.35
CA LYS A 84 3.23 22.05 -5.35
C LYS A 84 2.92 23.41 -4.72
N ARG A 85 2.21 23.43 -3.59
CA ARG A 85 1.88 24.68 -2.86
C ARG A 85 3.14 25.42 -2.41
N ARG A 86 4.13 24.71 -1.85
CA ARG A 86 5.42 25.28 -1.47
C ARG A 86 6.16 25.90 -2.65
N ARG A 87 6.23 25.19 -3.78
CA ARG A 87 6.86 25.67 -5.01
C ARG A 87 6.19 26.94 -5.55
N VAL A 88 4.86 26.98 -5.56
CA VAL A 88 4.10 28.18 -5.99
C VAL A 88 4.39 29.36 -5.05
N ALA A 89 4.38 29.15 -3.73
CA ALA A 89 4.68 30.19 -2.76
C ALA A 89 6.11 30.73 -2.91
N LEU A 90 7.10 29.85 -3.04
CA LEU A 90 8.50 30.22 -3.27
C LEU A 90 8.67 31.01 -4.57
N ARG A 91 8.05 30.56 -5.67
CA ARG A 91 8.03 31.30 -6.94
C ARG A 91 7.44 32.70 -6.75
N GLY A 92 6.33 32.83 -6.02
CA GLY A 92 5.73 34.12 -5.71
C GLY A 92 6.64 35.05 -4.90
N VAL A 93 7.42 34.53 -3.94
CA VAL A 93 8.43 35.30 -3.21
C VAL A 93 9.55 35.74 -4.14
N ILE A 94 10.12 34.83 -4.93
CA ILE A 94 11.20 35.13 -5.88
C ILE A 94 10.77 36.21 -6.89
N THR A 95 9.58 36.06 -7.49
CA THR A 95 9.05 37.03 -8.46
C THR A 95 8.84 38.40 -7.83
N ARG A 96 8.24 38.46 -6.62
CA ARG A 96 8.06 39.75 -5.92
C ARG A 96 9.38 40.42 -5.58
N THR A 97 10.38 39.66 -5.14
CA THR A 97 11.72 40.18 -4.83
C THR A 97 12.41 40.68 -6.10
N LYS A 98 12.37 39.91 -7.20
CA LYS A 98 12.89 40.34 -8.51
C LYS A 98 12.24 41.64 -8.97
N ASN A 99 10.91 41.74 -8.90
CA ASN A 99 10.19 42.94 -9.33
C ASN A 99 10.54 44.16 -8.47
N ARG A 100 10.71 43.99 -7.15
CA ARG A 100 11.17 45.09 -6.28
C ARG A 100 12.56 45.58 -6.67
N ILE A 101 13.51 44.67 -6.82
CA ILE A 101 14.89 45.00 -7.20
C ILE A 101 14.90 45.70 -8.57
N SER A 102 14.14 45.17 -9.54
CA SER A 102 14.00 45.77 -10.88
C SER A 102 13.42 47.18 -10.84
N ASN A 103 12.51 47.46 -9.91
CA ASN A 103 11.92 48.79 -9.72
C ASN A 103 12.79 49.73 -8.85
N GLY A 104 14.01 49.32 -8.51
CA GLY A 104 14.94 50.08 -7.68
C GLY A 104 14.55 50.13 -6.19
N VAL A 105 13.69 49.21 -5.73
CA VAL A 105 13.26 49.12 -4.33
C VAL A 105 14.17 48.16 -3.56
N CYS A 106 14.76 48.65 -2.47
CA CYS A 106 15.60 47.85 -1.60
C CYS A 106 14.78 46.77 -0.84
N PRO A 107 15.17 45.49 -0.88
CA PRO A 107 14.44 44.43 -0.19
C PRO A 107 14.55 44.50 1.34
N CYS A 108 15.62 45.11 1.87
CA CYS A 108 15.88 45.23 3.31
C CYS A 108 15.07 46.36 3.96
N CYS A 109 15.17 47.58 3.41
CA CYS A 109 14.55 48.76 3.99
C CYS A 109 13.28 49.25 3.28
N LYS A 110 12.88 48.59 2.17
CA LYS A 110 11.66 48.87 1.38
C LYS A 110 11.59 50.28 0.77
N ARG A 111 12.72 51.01 0.72
CA ARG A 111 12.81 52.35 0.09
C ARG A 111 13.21 52.24 -1.38
N GLN A 112 12.78 53.20 -2.18
CA GLN A 112 13.14 53.30 -3.60
C GLN A 112 14.38 54.18 -3.79
N PHE A 113 15.30 53.75 -4.64
CA PHE A 113 16.55 54.45 -4.93
C PHE A 113 16.78 54.52 -6.44
N LYS A 114 17.30 55.67 -6.92
CA LYS A 114 17.76 55.79 -8.32
C LYS A 114 18.96 54.87 -8.59
N ASN A 115 19.86 54.71 -7.62
CA ASN A 115 20.99 53.79 -7.69
C ASN A 115 20.93 52.81 -6.51
N LEU A 116 20.16 51.74 -6.69
CA LEU A 116 19.97 50.70 -5.69
C LEU A 116 21.30 50.00 -5.34
N HIS A 117 22.19 49.79 -6.31
CA HIS A 117 23.47 49.12 -6.10
C HIS A 117 24.34 49.82 -5.05
N ASN A 118 24.52 51.14 -5.16
CA ASN A 118 25.30 51.91 -4.18
C ASN A 118 24.66 51.91 -2.79
N HIS A 119 23.33 51.94 -2.71
CA HIS A 119 22.61 51.82 -1.44
C HIS A 119 22.89 50.47 -0.77
N MET A 120 22.78 49.36 -1.51
CA MET A 120 23.05 48.01 -1.00
C MET A 120 24.50 47.90 -0.52
N LYS A 121 25.48 48.34 -1.32
CA LYS A 121 26.91 48.27 -0.96
C LYS A 121 27.27 49.04 0.32
N THR A 122 26.62 50.18 0.56
CA THR A 122 26.95 51.06 1.70
C THR A 122 26.15 50.79 2.96
N LYS A 123 24.89 50.35 2.84
CA LYS A 123 23.97 50.15 3.97
C LYS A 123 23.68 48.68 4.27
N HIS A 124 23.84 47.79 3.31
CA HIS A 124 23.57 46.35 3.41
C HIS A 124 24.74 45.52 2.84
N PRO A 125 25.97 45.67 3.34
CA PRO A 125 27.17 45.05 2.75
C PRO A 125 27.18 43.51 2.81
N ASN A 126 26.41 42.91 3.73
CA ASN A 126 26.33 41.46 3.95
C ASN A 126 25.04 40.84 3.40
N TYR A 127 24.30 41.56 2.56
CA TYR A 127 23.09 41.08 1.89
C TYR A 127 23.41 40.64 0.47
#